data_AF-A0A1L7WCF8-F1
#
_entry.id   AF-A0A1L7WCF8-F1
#
_cell.length_a   1.000
_cell.length_b   1.000
_cell.length_c   1.000
_cell.angle_alpha   90.00
_cell.angle_beta   90.00
_cell.angle_gamma   90.00
#
_symmetry.space_group_name_H-M   'P 1'
#
loop_
_entity.id
_entity.type
_entity.pdbx_description
1 polymer ?
#
loop_
_entity_poly.entity_id
_entity_poly.type
_entity_poly.pdbx_seq_one_letter_code
_entity_poly.pdbx_strand_id
1 'polypeptide(L)'
;MLIPFSVQSHEWVPKSKVIYNAGEEVVFKIKTPGRPDATDWIRGIVRRVIGEGKSRRYEVEDVAPDVPRNIVMYKPSVSQMLRVCPVSIDQEDLEIGKPVLAQYSDIATFHPARVEQILEEGSKFQVKFDDDDGPQVIIERRMVLEK
;
A
#
# COMPACT_ATOMS: atom_id res chain seq x y z
N MET A 1 -51.94 1.26 13.37
CA MET A 1 -51.21 1.19 12.10
C MET A 1 -49.74 1.24 12.44
N LEU A 2 -49.02 0.12 12.35
CA LEU A 2 -47.59 0.01 12.70
C LEU A 2 -46.79 -0.07 11.39
N ILE A 3 -45.83 0.82 11.23
CA ILE A 3 -44.92 0.87 10.08
C ILE A 3 -43.81 -0.18 10.35
N PRO A 4 -43.55 -1.15 9.48
CA PRO A 4 -42.45 -2.09 9.69
C PRO A 4 -41.11 -1.37 9.46
N PHE A 5 -40.20 -1.51 10.41
CA PHE A 5 -38.80 -1.11 10.30
C PHE A 5 -38.13 -2.03 9.27
N SER A 6 -37.72 -1.48 8.12
CA SER A 6 -36.90 -2.19 7.15
C SER A 6 -35.47 -2.23 7.65
N VAL A 7 -35.01 -3.41 8.08
CA VAL A 7 -33.59 -3.65 8.36
C VAL A 7 -32.92 -3.86 7.01
N GLN A 8 -32.22 -2.84 6.51
CA GLN A 8 -31.29 -3.02 5.39
C GLN A 8 -30.14 -3.90 5.88
N SER A 9 -30.16 -5.17 5.50
CA SER A 9 -28.99 -6.05 5.63
C SER A 9 -27.90 -5.53 4.70
N HIS A 10 -26.82 -5.05 5.28
CA HIS A 10 -25.59 -4.75 4.56
C HIS A 10 -25.05 -6.08 4.01
N GLU A 11 -25.24 -6.34 2.72
CA GLU A 11 -24.65 -7.50 2.06
C GLU A 11 -23.13 -7.42 2.21
N TRP A 12 -22.56 -8.39 2.93
CA TRP A 12 -21.12 -8.54 3.01
C TRP A 12 -20.61 -9.01 1.64
N VAL A 13 -20.09 -8.09 0.83
CA VAL A 13 -19.36 -8.44 -0.38
C VAL A 13 -17.99 -8.97 0.06
N PRO A 14 -17.65 -10.25 -0.19
CA PRO A 14 -16.31 -10.74 0.08
C PRO A 14 -15.31 -9.90 -0.73
N LYS A 15 -14.40 -9.19 -0.05
CA LYS A 15 -13.26 -8.55 -0.70
C LYS A 15 -12.58 -9.61 -1.59
N SER A 16 -12.50 -9.32 -2.89
CA SER A 16 -11.88 -10.22 -3.87
C SER A 16 -10.49 -10.65 -3.39
N LYS A 17 -10.18 -11.95 -3.51
CA LYS A 17 -8.88 -12.49 -3.11
C LYS A 17 -7.79 -11.83 -3.95
N VAL A 18 -6.95 -11.00 -3.33
CA VAL A 18 -5.85 -10.30 -4.01
C VAL A 18 -4.81 -11.32 -4.51
N ILE A 19 -4.45 -11.22 -5.79
CA ILE A 19 -3.45 -12.05 -6.46
C ILE A 19 -2.49 -11.13 -7.21
N TYR A 20 -1.19 -11.28 -6.97
CA TYR A 20 -0.15 -10.56 -7.68
C TYR A 20 0.48 -11.44 -8.75
N ASN A 21 0.86 -10.84 -9.88
CA ASN A 21 1.50 -11.54 -11.00
C ASN A 21 2.99 -11.21 -11.09
N ALA A 22 3.77 -12.06 -11.76
CA ALA A 22 5.15 -11.72 -12.07
C ALA A 22 5.23 -10.47 -12.95
N GLY A 23 6.18 -9.58 -12.67
CA GLY A 23 6.33 -8.27 -13.29
C GLY A 23 5.50 -7.17 -12.63
N GLU A 24 4.60 -7.49 -11.70
CA GLU A 24 3.77 -6.50 -11.03
C GLU A 24 4.56 -5.72 -9.98
N GLU A 25 4.36 -4.41 -9.96
CA GLU A 25 4.94 -3.53 -8.96
C GLU A 25 4.10 -3.51 -7.69
N VAL A 26 4.78 -3.64 -6.56
CA VAL A 26 4.17 -3.75 -5.24
C VAL A 26 4.94 -2.93 -4.23
N VAL A 27 4.28 -2.58 -3.13
CA VAL A 27 4.94 -2.18 -1.88
C VAL A 27 4.77 -3.32 -0.89
N PHE A 28 5.83 -3.67 -0.18
CA PHE A 28 5.81 -4.79 0.76
C PHE A 28 6.56 -4.48 2.06
N LYS A 29 6.11 -5.14 3.13
CA LYS A 29 6.59 -4.91 4.49
C LYS A 29 7.85 -5.74 4.78
N ILE A 30 8.93 -5.09 5.20
CA ILE A 30 10.16 -5.71 5.70
C ILE A 30 10.41 -5.35 7.16
N LYS A 31 11.31 -6.09 7.82
CA LYS A 31 11.87 -5.66 9.09
C LYS A 31 12.97 -4.64 8.82
N THR A 32 12.95 -3.54 9.56
CA THR A 32 14.00 -2.53 9.47
C THR A 32 15.33 -3.11 9.95
N PRO A 33 16.41 -3.06 9.15
CA PRO A 33 17.73 -3.50 9.59
C PRO A 33 18.15 -2.78 10.88
N GLY A 34 18.56 -3.54 11.90
CA GLY A 34 18.98 -2.98 13.19
C GLY A 34 17.85 -2.49 14.11
N ARG A 35 16.58 -2.52 13.69
CA ARG A 35 15.42 -2.20 14.55
C ARG A 35 14.38 -3.34 14.49
N PRO A 36 14.44 -4.31 15.42
CA PRO A 36 13.63 -5.53 15.34
C PRO A 36 12.12 -5.31 15.45
N ASP A 37 11.71 -4.23 16.12
CA ASP A 37 10.31 -3.85 16.32
C ASP A 37 9.79 -2.87 15.25
N ALA A 38 10.67 -2.34 14.41
CA ALA A 38 10.32 -1.43 13.34
C ALA A 38 10.20 -2.16 12.00
N THR A 39 9.32 -1.65 11.16
CA THR A 39 9.02 -2.25 9.86
C THR A 39 8.87 -1.16 8.83
N ASP A 40 9.54 -1.34 7.70
CA ASP A 40 9.46 -0.44 6.56
C ASP A 40 8.60 -1.06 5.46
N TRP A 41 7.92 -0.19 4.71
CA TRP A 41 7.21 -0.56 3.50
C TRP A 41 8.06 -0.12 2.32
N ILE A 42 8.59 -1.06 1.54
CA ILE A 42 9.50 -0.77 0.43
C ILE A 42 8.91 -1.22 -0.91
N ARG A 43 9.29 -0.55 -2.01
CA ARG A 43 8.85 -0.96 -3.36
C ARG A 43 9.60 -2.19 -3.84
N GLY A 44 8.93 -2.99 -4.65
CA GLY A 44 9.54 -4.11 -5.33
C GLY A 44 8.78 -4.59 -6.53
N ILE A 45 9.40 -5.51 -7.25
CA ILE A 45 8.81 -6.19 -8.41
C ILE A 45 8.61 -7.65 -8.06
N VAL A 46 7.39 -8.15 -8.22
CA VAL A 46 7.11 -9.58 -8.08
C VAL A 46 7.86 -10.34 -9.18
N ARG A 47 8.79 -11.20 -8.81
CA ARG A 47 9.53 -12.04 -9.76
C ARG A 47 8.88 -13.40 -9.94
N ARG A 48 8.30 -13.96 -8.87
CA ARG A 48 7.69 -15.28 -8.92
C ARG A 48 6.59 -15.43 -7.86
N VAL A 49 5.52 -16.14 -8.23
CA VAL A 49 4.52 -16.63 -7.27
C VAL A 49 4.97 -18.00 -6.77
N ILE A 50 5.02 -18.21 -5.45
CA ILE A 50 5.45 -19.47 -4.84
C ILE A 50 4.37 -20.00 -3.89
N GLY A 51 4.12 -21.31 -3.92
CA GLY A 51 3.05 -21.92 -3.12
C GLY A 51 1.63 -21.57 -3.61
N GLU A 52 0.63 -22.15 -2.95
CA GLU A 52 -0.77 -22.11 -3.41
C GLU A 52 -1.75 -21.88 -2.24
N GLY A 53 -3.00 -21.54 -2.56
CA GLY A 53 -4.06 -21.46 -1.55
C GLY A 53 -3.76 -20.49 -0.41
N LYS A 54 -3.56 -21.02 0.80
CA LYS A 54 -3.20 -20.30 2.03
C LYS A 54 -1.68 -20.19 2.26
N SER A 55 -0.87 -21.01 1.59
CA SER A 55 0.60 -20.98 1.68
C SER A 55 1.25 -20.12 0.59
N ARG A 56 0.43 -19.49 -0.27
CA ARG A 56 0.90 -18.59 -1.32
C ARG A 56 1.74 -17.45 -0.75
N ARG A 57 2.95 -17.32 -1.29
CA ARG A 57 3.91 -16.24 -1.07
C ARG A 57 4.43 -15.77 -2.42
N TYR A 58 5.22 -14.71 -2.39
CA TYR A 58 5.80 -14.11 -3.58
C TYR A 58 7.29 -13.90 -3.39
N GLU A 59 8.10 -14.20 -4.40
CA GLU A 59 9.47 -13.71 -4.46
C GLU A 59 9.44 -12.30 -5.04
N VAL A 60 9.83 -11.33 -4.25
CA VAL A 60 9.79 -9.90 -4.59
C VAL A 60 11.21 -9.34 -4.54
N GLU A 61 11.63 -8.73 -5.63
CA GLU A 61 12.92 -8.04 -5.74
C GLU A 61 12.77 -6.59 -5.26
N ASP A 62 13.66 -6.16 -4.38
CA ASP A 62 13.79 -4.75 -3.99
C ASP A 62 14.30 -3.90 -5.15
N VAL A 63 13.59 -2.82 -5.47
CA VAL A 63 13.96 -1.90 -6.56
C VAL A 63 15.01 -0.87 -6.16
N ALA A 64 15.25 -0.66 -4.87
CA ALA A 64 16.20 0.31 -4.35
C ALA A 64 17.02 -0.25 -3.16
N PRO A 65 17.81 -1.32 -3.37
CA PRO A 65 18.61 -1.91 -2.31
C PRO A 65 19.71 -0.94 -1.84
N ASP A 66 19.99 -0.92 -0.53
CA ASP A 66 21.01 -0.07 0.10
C ASP A 66 22.40 -0.20 -0.55
N VAL A 67 22.72 -1.39 -1.07
CA VAL A 67 23.95 -1.65 -1.81
C VAL A 67 23.61 -1.74 -3.30
N PRO A 68 23.92 -0.70 -4.09
CA PRO A 68 23.62 -0.67 -5.52
C PRO A 68 24.49 -1.72 -6.22
N ARG A 69 23.90 -2.90 -6.50
CA ARG A 69 24.36 -4.09 -7.27
C ARG A 69 23.89 -5.42 -6.65
N ASN A 70 23.38 -5.41 -5.42
CA ASN A 70 22.83 -6.62 -4.82
C ASN A 70 21.37 -6.80 -5.23
N ILE A 71 21.05 -7.95 -5.83
CA ILE A 71 19.66 -8.37 -5.99
C ILE A 71 19.20 -8.89 -4.62
N VAL A 72 18.34 -8.11 -3.94
CA VAL A 72 17.77 -8.52 -2.65
C VAL A 72 16.36 -9.06 -2.89
N MET A 73 16.14 -10.31 -2.50
CA MET A 73 14.88 -11.02 -2.68
C MET A 73 14.18 -11.26 -1.35
N TYR A 74 12.89 -10.95 -1.29
CA TYR A 74 12.04 -11.17 -0.13
C TYR A 74 10.92 -12.17 -0.43
N LYS A 75 10.35 -12.76 0.63
CA LYS A 75 9.27 -13.76 0.53
C LYS A 75 7.99 -13.37 1.31
N PRO A 76 7.41 -12.18 1.07
CA PRO A 76 6.21 -11.74 1.79
C PRO A 76 4.98 -12.61 1.50
N SER A 77 4.04 -12.63 2.45
CA SER A 77 2.66 -13.09 2.21
C SER A 77 1.81 -11.97 1.58
N VAL A 78 0.62 -12.32 1.07
CA VAL A 78 -0.35 -11.35 0.53
C VAL A 78 -0.62 -10.20 1.51
N SER A 79 -0.80 -10.52 2.80
CA SER A 79 -1.10 -9.53 3.85
C SER A 79 0.05 -8.56 4.15
N GLN A 80 1.24 -8.80 3.61
CA GLN A 80 2.41 -7.94 3.75
C GLN A 80 2.69 -7.15 2.48
N MET A 81 1.74 -7.12 1.53
CA MET A 81 1.90 -6.51 0.22
C MET A 81 0.71 -5.61 -0.10
N LEU A 82 0.98 -4.58 -0.87
CA LEU A 82 0.00 -3.67 -1.46
C LEU A 82 0.35 -3.46 -2.93
N ARG A 83 -0.66 -3.38 -3.78
CA ARG A 83 -0.47 -3.11 -5.22
C ARG A 83 -0.11 -1.64 -5.40
N VAL A 84 0.90 -1.36 -6.21
CA VAL A 84 1.10 -0.01 -6.76
C VAL A 84 0.20 0.07 -7.98
N CYS A 85 -0.95 0.72 -7.87
CA CYS A 85 -1.84 0.88 -9.03
C CYS A 85 -1.22 1.87 -10.02
N PRO A 86 -1.09 1.52 -11.31
CA PRO A 86 -0.98 2.54 -12.34
C PRO A 86 -2.28 3.36 -12.32
N VAL A 87 -2.14 4.67 -12.51
CA VAL A 87 -3.11 5.76 -12.22
C VAL A 87 -4.54 5.58 -12.80
N SER A 88 -4.83 4.54 -13.60
CA SER A 88 -6.02 4.46 -14.44
C SER A 88 -7.03 3.34 -14.16
N ILE A 89 -6.81 2.43 -13.20
CA ILE A 89 -7.73 1.30 -13.01
C ILE A 89 -8.00 1.10 -11.50
N ASP A 90 -9.14 1.63 -11.06
CA ASP A 90 -9.85 1.21 -9.84
C ASP A 90 -9.13 1.41 -8.50
N GLN A 91 -8.37 2.49 -8.34
CA GLN A 91 -7.86 2.86 -7.02
C GLN A 91 -9.00 3.54 -6.25
N GLU A 92 -9.63 2.84 -5.28
CA GLU A 92 -10.73 3.36 -4.45
C GLU A 92 -10.48 4.83 -4.06
N ASP A 93 -11.44 5.71 -4.33
CA ASP A 93 -11.31 7.13 -4.03
C ASP A 93 -10.95 7.31 -2.56
N LEU A 94 -9.77 7.89 -2.31
CA LEU A 94 -9.33 8.15 -0.94
C LEU A 94 -10.10 9.34 -0.40
N GLU A 95 -10.60 9.21 0.83
CA GLU A 95 -11.31 10.27 1.52
C GLU A 95 -10.37 11.06 2.45
N ILE A 96 -10.73 12.31 2.75
CA ILE A 96 -10.08 13.09 3.79
C ILE A 96 -10.18 12.33 5.13
N GLY A 97 -9.08 12.29 5.86
CA GLY A 97 -8.95 11.59 7.14
C GLY A 97 -8.58 10.12 7.02
N LYS A 98 -8.53 9.54 5.81
CA LYS A 98 -8.17 8.12 5.60
C LYS A 98 -6.69 7.87 5.93
N PRO A 99 -6.36 6.81 6.68
CA PRO A 99 -4.97 6.39 6.90
C PRO A 99 -4.42 5.76 5.61
N VAL A 100 -3.21 6.15 5.25
CA VAL A 100 -2.52 5.74 4.02
C VAL A 100 -1.06 5.44 4.30
N LEU A 101 -0.40 4.85 3.31
CA LEU A 101 1.06 4.79 3.21
C LEU A 101 1.49 5.75 2.09
N ALA A 102 2.39 6.67 2.41
CA ALA A 102 2.86 7.67 1.46
C ALA A 102 4.39 7.67 1.31
N GLN A 103 4.87 7.85 0.09
CA GLN A 103 6.31 7.97 -0.21
C GLN A 103 6.70 9.45 -0.27
N TYR A 104 7.54 9.90 0.66
CA TYR A 104 7.90 11.32 0.86
C TYR A 104 8.95 11.85 -0.15
N SER A 105 9.72 10.98 -0.80
CA SER A 105 10.79 11.39 -1.74
C SER A 105 11.10 10.33 -2.81
N ASP A 106 12.22 10.49 -3.52
CA ASP A 106 12.78 9.51 -4.47
C ASP A 106 13.23 8.19 -3.81
N ILE A 107 13.32 8.15 -2.48
CA ILE A 107 13.62 6.93 -1.72
C ILE A 107 12.39 6.00 -1.77
N ALA A 108 12.59 4.73 -2.11
CA ALA A 108 11.53 3.74 -2.35
C ALA A 108 10.81 3.22 -1.08
N THR A 109 10.70 4.05 -0.05
CA THR A 109 10.11 3.72 1.26
C THR A 109 8.83 4.51 1.50
N PHE A 110 7.81 3.82 2.01
CA PHE A 110 6.50 4.37 2.34
C PHE A 110 6.32 4.47 3.84
N HIS A 111 5.76 5.59 4.30
CA HIS A 111 5.52 5.89 5.70
C HIS A 111 4.02 6.06 6.00
N PRO A 112 3.55 5.69 7.21
CA PRO A 112 2.19 5.96 7.63
C PRO A 112 1.86 7.45 7.61
N ALA A 113 0.70 7.78 7.05
CA ALA A 113 0.20 9.14 6.96
C ALA A 113 -1.33 9.16 6.95
N ARG A 114 -1.89 10.37 6.98
CA ARG A 114 -3.31 10.65 6.82
C ARG A 114 -3.55 11.62 5.68
N VAL A 115 -4.60 11.39 4.90
CA VAL A 115 -5.06 12.33 3.86
C VAL A 115 -5.69 13.54 4.53
N GLU A 116 -5.18 14.73 4.24
CA GLU A 116 -5.70 16.00 4.76
C GLU A 116 -6.52 16.74 3.70
N GLN A 117 -6.12 16.63 2.43
CA GLN A 117 -6.85 17.23 1.32
C GLN A 117 -6.68 16.42 0.03
N ILE A 118 -7.75 16.42 -0.78
CA ILE A 118 -7.74 15.88 -2.15
C ILE A 118 -7.58 17.05 -3.11
N LEU A 119 -6.60 16.98 -4.00
CA LEU A 119 -6.22 18.03 -4.94
C LEU A 119 -6.30 17.52 -6.37
N GLU A 120 -6.43 18.45 -7.34
CA GLU A 120 -6.35 18.16 -8.78
C GLU A 120 -7.20 16.94 -9.19
N GLU A 121 -8.48 16.93 -8.79
CA GLU A 121 -9.46 15.88 -9.10
C GLU A 121 -9.01 14.47 -8.65
N GLY A 122 -8.23 14.37 -7.57
CA GLY A 122 -7.75 13.10 -7.01
C GLY A 122 -6.43 12.61 -7.59
N SER A 123 -5.78 13.40 -8.45
CA SER A 123 -4.43 13.07 -8.94
C SER A 123 -3.32 13.39 -7.93
N LYS A 124 -3.60 14.23 -6.92
CA LYS A 124 -2.68 14.56 -5.82
C LYS A 124 -3.40 14.58 -4.48
N PHE A 125 -2.66 14.27 -3.43
CA PHE A 125 -3.14 14.29 -2.05
C PHE A 125 -2.19 15.12 -1.20
N GLN A 126 -2.76 15.98 -0.37
CA GLN A 126 -2.02 16.58 0.74
C GLN A 126 -2.11 15.62 1.92
N VAL A 127 -0.97 15.22 2.46
CA VAL A 127 -0.90 14.25 3.56
C VAL A 127 -0.12 14.80 4.75
N LYS A 128 -0.43 14.28 5.94
CA LYS A 128 0.31 14.48 7.17
C LYS A 128 0.89 13.13 7.62
N PHE A 129 2.21 13.05 7.77
CA PHE A 129 2.87 11.83 8.26
C PHE A 129 2.64 11.65 9.77
N ASP A 130 2.42 10.41 10.19
CA ASP A 130 2.11 10.08 11.59
C ASP A 130 3.34 10.21 12.50
N ASP A 131 4.53 9.91 11.97
CA ASP A 131 5.79 9.86 12.71
C ASP A 131 6.60 11.18 12.66
N ASP A 132 6.03 12.25 12.07
CA ASP A 132 6.70 13.54 11.88
C ASP A 132 5.78 14.74 12.19
N ASP A 133 6.25 15.64 13.05
CA ASP A 133 5.60 16.92 13.34
C ASP A 133 5.79 17.97 12.22
N GLY A 134 6.52 17.63 11.16
CA GLY A 134 6.74 18.45 9.97
C GLY A 134 5.50 18.92 9.22
N PRO A 135 5.67 19.77 8.20
CA PRO A 135 4.54 20.31 7.43
C PRO A 135 3.79 19.23 6.66
N GLN A 136 2.55 19.53 6.26
CA GLN A 136 1.82 18.71 5.31
C GLN A 136 2.49 18.77 3.93
N VAL A 137 2.40 17.68 3.17
CA VAL A 137 3.14 17.49 1.92
C VAL A 137 2.19 17.07 0.81
N ILE A 138 2.38 17.60 -0.40
CA ILE A 138 1.59 17.22 -1.58
C ILE A 138 2.31 16.08 -2.31
N ILE A 139 1.59 14.98 -2.53
CA ILE A 139 2.12 13.73 -3.09
C ILE A 139 1.20 13.24 -4.21
N GLU A 140 1.79 12.71 -5.29
CA GLU A 140 1.05 12.13 -6.41
C GLU A 140 0.28 10.87 -5.98
N ARG A 141 -0.90 10.64 -6.56
CA ARG A 141 -1.76 9.49 -6.26
C ARG A 141 -1.03 8.15 -6.24
N ARG A 142 -0.15 7.89 -7.21
CA ARG A 142 0.64 6.63 -7.30
C ARG A 142 1.56 6.38 -6.11
N MET A 143 1.91 7.43 -5.38
CA MET A 143 2.76 7.39 -4.19
C MET A 143 1.95 7.37 -2.89
N VAL A 144 0.62 7.23 -2.97
CA VAL A 144 -0.30 7.11 -1.84
C VAL A 144 -1.11 5.83 -1.96
N LEU A 145 -0.88 4.90 -1.03
CA LEU A 145 -1.52 3.59 -1.00
C LEU A 145 -2.51 3.52 0.16
N GLU A 146 -3.64 2.86 -0.07
CA GLU A 146 -4.55 2.51 1.01
C GLU A 146 -3.89 1.47 1.90
N LYS A 147 -4.01 1.67 3.23
CA LYS A 147 -3.43 0.80 4.25
C LYS A 147 -4.39 -0.31 4.68
#